data_AF-A0A5C3KCE1-F1
#
_entry.id   AF-A0A5C3KCE1-F1
#
_cell.length_a   1.000
_cell.length_b   1.000
_cell.length_c   1.000
_cell.angle_alpha   90.00
_cell.angle_beta   90.00
_cell.angle_gamma   90.00
#
_symmetry.space_group_name_H-M   'P 1'
#
loop_
_entity.id
_entity.type
_entity.pdbx_description
1 polymer ?
#
loop_
_entity_poly.entity_id
_entity_poly.type
_entity_poly.pdbx_seq_one_letter_code
_entity_poly.pdbx_strand_id
1 'polypeptide(L)'
;LQHIVNHGGPGFSRFHAKLQSSTPKSSHIIAVHKTSLHPLPTWKINKSTIVGNAEVDKAIVKELHLHHQSTTWMEYVCIIAGDQLSIAWLRSLENIRAGHQGGYRGFSWGAWMPGLFHGKITDMHGFFITHWGKPNAGTRNPGCLSFHNTLLRHLPISLPSLPTFRICRDLVFVSLYARILHCLLIVSGQPDLDAYSQRVRDWETLEKHATAIVNQFANPQRVANMRQERKDSGGDMILENSILFLRDALVSCEFTDAVKCGDSGQVVLVLKVWALGFRGNGHSKYAHKMLHFLHNISKVWPKKIVDIILNNWLLNPSGCPNLFVEVDLVQEHTNFWIKVFYKAHGSNTTWEWLEMVSPCIYALRHLATSMRDLLGSNLGARHCPPDLTRDINVLMKSLQEHKVYKLVQGRKLNNDNPPVTDVIAAGLRSLLEGDALDNYNENFQNLQQR
;
A
#
# COMPACT_ATOMS: atom_id res chain seq x y z
N LEU A 1 14.89 11.16 3.58
CA LEU A 1 15.21 11.88 4.84
C LEU A 1 14.65 11.16 6.06
N GLN A 2 13.34 10.92 6.13
CA GLN A 2 12.69 10.27 7.27
C GLN A 2 13.38 8.98 7.73
N HIS A 3 13.71 8.06 6.82
CA HIS A 3 14.38 6.82 7.18
C HIS A 3 15.80 7.01 7.70
N ILE A 4 16.54 8.01 7.19
CA ILE A 4 17.88 8.32 7.70
C ILE A 4 17.78 8.81 9.15
N VAL A 5 16.81 9.69 9.43
CA VAL A 5 16.63 10.26 10.77
C VAL A 5 16.13 9.20 11.76
N ASN A 6 15.17 8.37 11.36
CA ASN A 6 14.53 7.41 12.26
C ASN A 6 15.36 6.15 12.49
N HIS A 7 16.22 5.75 11.54
CA HIS A 7 16.97 4.49 11.60
C HIS A 7 18.50 4.67 11.59
N GLY A 8 19.02 5.89 11.40
CA GLY A 8 20.46 6.16 11.37
C GLY A 8 21.15 6.10 12.73
N GLY A 9 20.39 6.01 13.83
CA GLY A 9 20.89 5.93 15.20
C GLY A 9 20.77 7.26 15.97
N PRO A 10 21.18 7.28 17.25
CA PRO A 10 20.92 8.39 18.17
C PRO A 10 21.44 9.74 17.67
N GLY A 11 22.58 9.75 16.96
CA GLY A 11 23.21 10.96 16.44
C GLY A 11 22.39 11.75 15.42
N PHE A 12 21.37 11.13 14.81
CA PHE A 12 20.46 11.76 13.86
C PHE A 12 19.27 12.43 14.54
N SER A 13 19.07 12.22 15.85
CA SER A 13 17.87 12.69 16.55
C SER A 13 17.71 14.22 16.52
N ARG A 14 18.82 14.95 16.36
CA ARG A 14 18.87 16.41 16.18
C ARG A 14 18.02 16.91 15.01
N PHE A 15 17.80 16.07 14.00
CA PHE A 15 17.13 16.45 12.77
C PHE A 15 15.60 16.24 12.80
N HIS A 16 15.03 15.63 13.86
CA HIS A 16 13.59 15.34 13.92
C HIS A 16 12.72 16.59 13.78
N ALA A 17 13.07 17.69 14.46
CA ALA A 17 12.30 18.93 14.38
C ALA A 17 12.30 19.50 12.94
N LYS A 18 13.47 19.50 12.28
CA LYS A 18 13.58 19.96 10.90
C LYS A 18 12.86 19.03 9.92
N LEU A 19 12.97 17.72 10.11
CA LEU A 19 12.21 16.73 9.34
C LEU A 19 10.71 17.00 9.42
N GLN A 20 10.15 17.13 10.62
CA GLN A 20 8.72 17.41 10.80
C GLN A 20 8.26 18.71 10.14
N SER A 21 9.10 19.75 10.16
CA SER A 21 8.78 21.04 9.53
C SER A 21 8.92 21.04 8.00
N SER A 22 9.72 20.13 7.44
CA SER A 22 10.04 20.06 6.01
C SER A 22 9.28 18.95 5.27
N THR A 23 8.60 18.05 5.98
CA THR A 23 7.80 17.00 5.38
C THR A 23 6.78 17.60 4.41
N PRO A 24 6.82 17.22 3.12
CA PRO A 24 5.84 17.68 2.14
C PRO A 24 4.42 17.32 2.57
N LYS A 25 3.48 18.19 2.22
CA LYS A 25 2.06 18.06 2.54
C LYS A 25 1.25 18.38 1.30
N SER A 26 0.28 17.54 0.96
CA SER A 26 -0.64 17.83 -0.13
C SER A 26 -1.76 18.78 0.32
N SER A 27 -2.57 19.22 -0.63
CA SER A 27 -3.80 19.99 -0.35
C SER A 27 -4.93 19.16 0.24
N HIS A 28 -4.80 17.82 0.30
CA HIS A 28 -5.84 16.88 0.73
C HIS A 28 -5.41 16.09 1.96
N ILE A 29 -5.00 16.80 3.01
CA ILE A 29 -4.71 16.23 4.32
C ILE A 29 -5.96 16.25 5.19
N ILE A 30 -6.30 15.10 5.74
CA ILE A 30 -7.44 14.94 6.64
C ILE A 30 -7.07 15.50 8.01
N ALA A 31 -7.90 16.40 8.53
CA ALA A 31 -7.72 16.92 9.88
C ALA A 31 -7.78 15.78 10.91
N VAL A 32 -6.93 15.81 11.92
CA VAL A 32 -6.92 14.80 12.98
C VAL A 32 -8.23 14.86 13.75
N HIS A 33 -9.03 13.81 13.64
CA HIS A 33 -10.27 13.63 14.38
C HIS A 33 -10.52 12.15 14.62
N LYS A 34 -11.31 11.83 15.63
CA LYS A 34 -11.72 10.44 15.88
C LYS A 34 -12.88 10.07 14.95
N THR A 35 -12.70 9.05 14.13
CA THR A 35 -13.76 8.50 13.27
C THR A 35 -14.66 7.56 14.08
N SER A 36 -15.97 7.86 14.10
CA SER A 36 -16.98 6.97 14.67
C SER A 36 -17.31 5.82 13.72
N LEU A 37 -17.43 4.61 14.26
CA LEU A 37 -17.67 3.40 13.49
C LEU A 37 -18.97 2.75 13.96
N HIS A 38 -19.85 2.45 13.01
CA HIS A 38 -21.18 1.88 13.25
C HIS A 38 -21.31 0.59 12.44
N PRO A 39 -20.93 -0.57 12.99
CA PRO A 39 -21.06 -1.83 12.28
C PRO A 39 -22.52 -2.18 12.07
N LEU A 40 -22.82 -2.71 10.89
CA LEU A 40 -24.12 -3.30 10.57
C LEU A 40 -24.10 -4.80 10.87
N PRO A 41 -25.28 -5.45 10.93
CA PRO A 41 -25.38 -6.89 11.07
C PRO A 41 -24.66 -7.65 9.94
N THR A 42 -24.21 -8.86 10.26
CA THR A 42 -23.70 -9.77 9.23
C THR A 42 -24.85 -10.53 8.59
N TRP A 43 -25.00 -10.41 7.27
CA TRP A 43 -26.04 -11.11 6.52
C TRP A 43 -25.52 -12.34 5.77
N LYS A 44 -26.38 -13.36 5.65
CA LYS A 44 -26.16 -14.56 4.82
C LYS A 44 -26.36 -14.23 3.34
N ILE A 45 -25.50 -13.39 2.77
CA ILE A 45 -25.57 -12.96 1.37
C ILE A 45 -24.25 -13.28 0.69
N ASN A 46 -24.33 -13.94 -0.47
CA ASN A 46 -23.15 -14.30 -1.24
C ASN A 46 -22.63 -13.13 -2.08
N LYS A 47 -21.70 -12.33 -1.51
CA LYS A 47 -21.08 -11.18 -2.18
C LYS A 47 -20.15 -11.53 -3.36
N SER A 48 -19.94 -12.80 -3.68
CA SER A 48 -19.13 -13.21 -4.85
C SER A 48 -19.88 -13.08 -6.19
N THR A 49 -21.15 -12.65 -6.18
CA THR A 49 -21.99 -12.51 -7.37
C THR A 49 -22.50 -11.08 -7.55
N ILE A 50 -22.83 -10.72 -8.80
CA ILE A 50 -23.50 -9.46 -9.15
C ILE A 50 -24.80 -9.31 -8.34
N VAL A 51 -25.63 -10.35 -8.32
CA VAL A 51 -26.92 -10.35 -7.60
C VAL A 51 -26.71 -10.16 -6.11
N GLY A 52 -25.77 -10.88 -5.51
CA GLY A 52 -25.48 -10.76 -4.09
C GLY A 52 -24.97 -9.37 -3.69
N ASN A 53 -24.22 -8.67 -4.53
CA ASN A 53 -23.84 -7.28 -4.24
C ASN A 53 -25.05 -6.34 -4.21
N ALA A 54 -26.03 -6.53 -5.11
CA ALA A 54 -27.28 -5.78 -5.06
C ALA A 54 -28.15 -6.14 -3.85
N GLU A 55 -28.12 -7.40 -3.40
CA GLU A 55 -28.81 -7.84 -2.17
C GLU A 55 -28.20 -7.24 -0.91
N VAL A 56 -26.86 -7.13 -0.84
CA VAL A 56 -26.18 -6.45 0.27
C VAL A 56 -26.62 -5.00 0.38
N ASP A 57 -26.64 -4.30 -0.74
CA ASP A 57 -27.08 -2.90 -0.75
C ASP A 57 -28.53 -2.76 -0.27
N LYS A 58 -29.43 -3.62 -0.76
CA LYS A 58 -30.82 -3.69 -0.25
C LYS A 58 -30.89 -3.97 1.25
N ALA A 59 -30.04 -4.86 1.76
CA ALA A 59 -29.98 -5.18 3.18
C ALA A 59 -29.54 -3.97 4.01
N ILE A 60 -28.52 -3.22 3.54
CA ILE A 60 -28.07 -1.97 4.17
C ILE A 60 -29.20 -0.94 4.19
N VAL A 61 -29.88 -0.72 3.06
CA VAL A 61 -30.99 0.22 2.94
C VAL A 61 -32.15 -0.15 3.88
N LYS A 62 -32.45 -1.45 3.99
CA LYS A 62 -33.48 -1.98 4.90
C LYS A 62 -33.10 -1.76 6.37
N GLU A 63 -31.88 -2.13 6.74
CA GLU A 63 -31.36 -2.05 8.11
C GLU A 63 -31.31 -0.60 8.62
N LEU A 64 -30.85 0.31 7.76
CA LEU A 64 -30.78 1.74 8.08
C LEU A 64 -32.13 2.45 7.93
N HIS A 65 -33.19 1.72 7.55
CA HIS A 65 -34.53 2.24 7.31
C HIS A 65 -34.57 3.45 6.35
N LEU A 66 -33.68 3.49 5.35
CA LEU A 66 -33.49 4.67 4.49
C LEU A 66 -34.73 5.00 3.67
N HIS A 67 -35.53 4.00 3.29
CA HIS A 67 -36.79 4.22 2.57
C HIS A 67 -37.85 4.95 3.40
N HIS A 68 -37.78 4.89 4.74
CA HIS A 68 -38.72 5.56 5.63
C HIS A 68 -38.26 6.98 6.00
N GLN A 69 -37.04 7.37 5.60
CA GLN A 69 -36.53 8.71 5.78
C GLN A 69 -37.06 9.60 4.65
N SER A 70 -37.97 10.52 4.99
CA SER A 70 -38.61 11.39 4.01
C SER A 70 -37.59 12.29 3.28
N THR A 71 -37.74 12.33 1.95
CA THR A 71 -37.12 13.25 0.97
C THR A 71 -35.62 13.19 0.69
N THR A 72 -34.73 12.81 1.62
CA THR A 72 -33.28 13.02 1.40
C THR A 72 -32.47 11.81 0.92
N TRP A 73 -32.96 10.58 1.05
CA TRP A 73 -32.08 9.40 0.93
C TRP A 73 -31.48 9.19 -0.48
N MET A 74 -32.16 9.67 -1.52
CA MET A 74 -31.69 9.66 -2.92
C MET A 74 -31.17 11.02 -3.41
N GLU A 75 -31.16 12.05 -2.55
CA GLU A 75 -30.62 13.37 -2.88
C GLU A 75 -29.09 13.40 -2.76
N TYR A 76 -28.51 12.43 -2.04
CA TYR A 76 -27.07 12.34 -1.79
C TYR A 76 -26.43 11.20 -2.55
N VAL A 77 -25.16 11.42 -2.93
CA VAL A 77 -24.29 10.36 -3.43
C VAL A 77 -23.88 9.46 -2.27
N CYS A 78 -24.09 8.17 -2.41
CA CYS A 78 -23.62 7.19 -1.42
C CYS A 78 -22.25 6.66 -1.83
N ILE A 79 -21.28 6.73 -0.92
CA ILE A 79 -19.92 6.27 -1.16
C ILE A 79 -19.78 4.85 -0.61
N ILE A 80 -19.41 3.91 -1.47
CA ILE A 80 -19.14 2.52 -1.05
C ILE A 80 -17.69 2.18 -1.33
N ALA A 81 -16.98 1.79 -0.28
CA ALA A 81 -15.60 1.33 -0.35
C ALA A 81 -15.53 -0.20 -0.34
N GLY A 82 -14.60 -0.77 -1.11
CA GLY A 82 -14.44 -2.23 -1.15
C GLY A 82 -13.21 -2.70 -1.91
N ASP A 83 -12.92 -3.99 -1.77
CA ASP A 83 -11.84 -4.67 -2.47
C ASP A 83 -12.02 -4.63 -4.00
N GLN A 84 -11.05 -5.18 -4.75
CA GLN A 84 -11.10 -5.10 -6.22
C GLN A 84 -12.36 -5.74 -6.79
N LEU A 85 -12.78 -6.87 -6.24
CA LEU A 85 -13.87 -7.66 -6.78
C LEU A 85 -15.24 -7.03 -6.48
N SER A 86 -15.46 -6.54 -5.26
CA SER A 86 -16.71 -5.88 -4.86
C SER A 86 -17.00 -4.66 -5.73
N ILE A 87 -15.98 -3.81 -5.95
CA ILE A 87 -16.10 -2.62 -6.79
C ILE A 87 -16.32 -2.99 -8.27
N ALA A 88 -15.69 -4.08 -8.75
CA ALA A 88 -15.94 -4.56 -10.11
C ALA A 88 -17.40 -5.01 -10.28
N TRP A 89 -17.98 -5.69 -9.30
CA TRP A 89 -19.37 -6.12 -9.35
C TRP A 89 -20.37 -4.96 -9.29
N LEU A 90 -20.13 -3.95 -8.45
CA LEU A 90 -20.95 -2.73 -8.40
C LEU A 90 -20.93 -1.98 -9.74
N ARG A 91 -19.77 -1.89 -10.39
CA ARG A 91 -19.66 -1.32 -11.75
C ARG A 91 -20.38 -2.16 -12.80
N SER A 92 -20.28 -3.48 -12.72
CA SER A 92 -21.05 -4.35 -13.63
C SER A 92 -22.56 -4.18 -13.43
N LEU A 93 -23.03 -4.01 -12.20
CA LEU A 93 -24.43 -3.71 -11.89
C LEU A 93 -24.88 -2.39 -12.53
N GLU A 94 -24.09 -1.33 -12.35
CA GLU A 94 -24.32 -0.01 -12.96
C GLU A 94 -24.43 -0.13 -14.49
N ASN A 95 -23.46 -0.80 -15.14
CA ASN A 95 -23.45 -0.97 -16.60
C ASN A 95 -24.63 -1.79 -17.16
N ILE A 96 -25.09 -2.82 -16.43
CA ILE A 96 -26.24 -3.65 -16.86
C ILE A 96 -27.55 -2.86 -16.77
N ARG A 97 -27.65 -1.93 -15.81
CA ARG A 97 -28.88 -1.19 -15.50
C ARG A 97 -28.92 0.20 -16.12
N ALA A 98 -27.78 0.70 -16.62
CA ALA A 98 -27.68 1.89 -17.45
C ALA A 98 -28.71 1.84 -18.58
N GLY A 99 -29.48 2.91 -18.76
CA GLY A 99 -30.55 3.03 -19.76
C GLY A 99 -31.86 2.27 -19.45
N HIS A 100 -31.85 1.27 -18.57
CA HIS A 100 -33.04 0.43 -18.31
C HIS A 100 -33.79 0.76 -17.01
N GLN A 101 -33.14 1.36 -16.01
CA GLN A 101 -33.73 1.64 -14.70
C GLN A 101 -33.29 3.01 -14.18
N GLY A 102 -34.25 3.85 -13.76
CA GLY A 102 -33.98 5.13 -13.11
C GLY A 102 -33.85 5.03 -11.57
N GLY A 103 -33.34 6.10 -10.97
CA GLY A 103 -33.25 6.26 -9.51
C GLY A 103 -32.41 5.18 -8.83
N TYR A 104 -32.85 4.71 -7.66
CA TYR A 104 -32.13 3.73 -6.85
C TYR A 104 -31.76 2.44 -7.61
N ARG A 105 -32.67 1.96 -8.47
CA ARG A 105 -32.45 0.72 -9.22
C ARG A 105 -31.33 0.85 -10.24
N GLY A 106 -31.03 2.06 -10.73
CA GLY A 106 -30.00 2.32 -11.73
C GLY A 106 -28.56 2.29 -11.22
N PHE A 107 -28.33 2.32 -9.89
CA PHE A 107 -26.99 2.36 -9.27
C PHE A 107 -26.12 3.60 -9.60
N SER A 108 -26.62 4.55 -10.40
CA SER A 108 -25.94 5.81 -10.75
C SER A 108 -25.83 6.82 -9.58
N TRP A 109 -26.41 6.49 -8.43
CA TRP A 109 -26.31 7.26 -7.19
C TRP A 109 -25.01 6.98 -6.42
N GLY A 110 -24.27 5.93 -6.77
CA GLY A 110 -23.12 5.45 -6.03
C GLY A 110 -21.79 6.05 -6.49
N ALA A 111 -20.88 6.28 -5.54
CA ALA A 111 -19.47 6.55 -5.82
C ALA A 111 -18.59 5.42 -5.27
N TRP A 112 -17.91 4.73 -6.17
CA TRP A 112 -17.16 3.51 -5.84
C TRP A 112 -15.72 3.81 -5.45
N MET A 113 -15.39 3.64 -4.17
CA MET A 113 -14.07 3.96 -3.61
C MET A 113 -13.18 2.70 -3.51
N PRO A 114 -11.94 2.71 -4.04
CA PRO A 114 -11.03 1.57 -3.93
C PRO A 114 -10.63 1.29 -2.47
N GLY A 115 -10.68 0.03 -2.05
CA GLY A 115 -9.98 -0.43 -0.85
C GLY A 115 -8.47 -0.31 -1.01
N LEU A 116 -7.86 0.54 -0.19
CA LEU A 116 -6.44 0.88 -0.24
C LEU A 116 -5.57 -0.21 0.37
N PHE A 117 -6.05 -0.88 1.42
CA PHE A 117 -5.31 -1.97 2.06
C PHE A 117 -5.10 -3.15 1.11
N HIS A 118 -6.11 -3.51 0.33
CA HIS A 118 -5.98 -4.52 -0.71
C HIS A 118 -5.04 -4.09 -1.84
N GLY A 119 -4.98 -2.80 -2.16
CA GLY A 119 -3.95 -2.22 -3.04
C GLY A 119 -2.54 -2.45 -2.48
N LYS A 120 -2.34 -2.17 -1.19
CA LYS A 120 -1.06 -2.38 -0.48
C LYS A 120 -0.64 -3.86 -0.43
N ILE A 121 -1.58 -4.79 -0.26
CA ILE A 121 -1.31 -6.23 -0.36
C ILE A 121 -0.83 -6.58 -1.78
N THR A 122 -1.53 -6.09 -2.79
CA THR A 122 -1.19 -6.33 -4.21
C THR A 122 0.18 -5.77 -4.56
N ASP A 123 0.53 -4.59 -4.02
CA ASP A 123 1.85 -4.01 -4.14
C ASP A 123 2.93 -4.93 -3.57
N MET A 124 2.77 -5.43 -2.33
CA MET A 124 3.74 -6.36 -1.76
C MET A 124 3.84 -7.68 -2.53
N HIS A 125 2.73 -8.22 -3.04
CA HIS A 125 2.77 -9.41 -3.88
C HIS A 125 3.56 -9.18 -5.17
N GLY A 126 3.26 -8.09 -5.88
CA GLY A 126 3.98 -7.69 -7.09
C GLY A 126 5.44 -7.39 -6.82
N PHE A 127 5.75 -6.76 -5.68
CA PHE A 127 7.10 -6.47 -5.22
C PHE A 127 7.91 -7.76 -5.01
N PHE A 128 7.32 -8.76 -4.36
CA PHE A 128 7.96 -10.07 -4.19
C PHE A 128 8.18 -10.75 -5.54
N ILE A 129 7.19 -10.80 -6.42
CA ILE A 129 7.36 -11.38 -7.77
C ILE A 129 8.53 -10.70 -8.52
N THR A 130 8.66 -9.38 -8.37
CA THR A 130 9.65 -8.58 -9.10
C THR A 130 11.05 -8.69 -8.50
N HIS A 131 11.18 -8.65 -7.17
CA HIS A 131 12.45 -8.45 -6.46
C HIS A 131 12.92 -9.64 -5.60
N TRP A 132 12.17 -10.76 -5.58
CA TRP A 132 12.54 -11.92 -4.78
C TRP A 132 13.89 -12.51 -5.17
N GLY A 133 14.16 -12.59 -6.47
CA GLY A 133 15.32 -13.26 -7.03
C GLY A 133 15.31 -14.77 -6.78
N LYS A 134 16.26 -15.49 -7.40
CA LYS A 134 16.36 -16.94 -7.23
C LYS A 134 16.98 -17.32 -5.88
N PRO A 135 16.35 -18.16 -5.05
CA PRO A 135 16.89 -18.55 -3.74
C PRO A 135 18.25 -19.25 -3.82
N ASN A 136 18.53 -19.99 -4.89
CA ASN A 136 19.80 -20.68 -5.10
C ASN A 136 20.91 -19.81 -5.71
N ALA A 137 20.65 -18.52 -5.98
CA ALA A 137 21.66 -17.62 -6.52
C ALA A 137 22.76 -17.27 -5.50
N GLY A 138 22.45 -17.35 -4.19
CA GLY A 138 23.40 -17.03 -3.12
C GLY A 138 24.06 -15.65 -3.34
N THR A 139 25.39 -15.60 -3.16
CA THR A 139 26.20 -14.38 -3.32
C THR A 139 26.27 -13.84 -4.75
N ARG A 140 25.72 -14.56 -5.75
CA ARG A 140 25.62 -14.07 -7.14
C ARG A 140 24.48 -13.07 -7.33
N ASN A 141 23.51 -13.03 -6.42
CA ASN A 141 22.47 -11.99 -6.39
C ASN A 141 22.29 -11.47 -4.96
N PRO A 142 23.29 -10.80 -4.39
CA PRO A 142 23.27 -10.41 -2.99
C PRO A 142 22.29 -9.27 -2.70
N GLY A 143 21.73 -8.66 -3.74
CA GLY A 143 20.75 -7.58 -3.65
C GLY A 143 19.29 -8.02 -3.78
N CYS A 144 18.95 -9.32 -3.82
CA CYS A 144 17.54 -9.75 -3.87
C CYS A 144 16.95 -10.05 -2.49
N LEU A 145 15.62 -10.08 -2.39
CA LEU A 145 14.95 -10.34 -1.11
C LEU A 145 15.19 -11.75 -0.59
N SER A 146 15.29 -12.76 -1.44
CA SER A 146 15.57 -14.14 -0.98
C SER A 146 16.91 -14.24 -0.27
N PHE A 147 17.93 -13.52 -0.75
CA PHE A 147 19.24 -13.44 -0.09
C PHE A 147 19.14 -12.70 1.25
N HIS A 148 18.47 -11.54 1.28
CA HIS A 148 18.25 -10.80 2.52
C HIS A 148 17.45 -11.61 3.56
N ASN A 149 16.41 -12.36 3.15
CA ASN A 149 15.63 -13.23 4.02
C ASN A 149 16.51 -14.31 4.67
N THR A 150 17.45 -14.86 3.90
CA THR A 150 18.40 -15.87 4.37
C THR A 150 19.39 -15.27 5.37
N LEU A 151 19.93 -14.08 5.08
CA LEU A 151 20.85 -13.38 5.98
C LEU A 151 20.22 -13.05 7.33
N LEU A 152 18.94 -12.65 7.32
CA LEU A 152 18.18 -12.36 8.53
C LEU A 152 17.67 -13.62 9.25
N ARG A 153 17.97 -14.82 8.73
CA ARG A 153 17.55 -16.11 9.31
C ARG A 153 16.04 -16.24 9.47
N HIS A 154 15.29 -15.60 8.57
CA HIS A 154 13.85 -15.76 8.51
C HIS A 154 13.48 -17.14 7.94
N LEU A 155 12.25 -17.57 8.22
CA LEU A 155 11.71 -18.79 7.61
C LEU A 155 11.74 -18.68 6.07
N PRO A 156 11.96 -19.80 5.35
CA PRO A 156 11.87 -19.82 3.90
C PRO A 156 10.50 -19.35 3.41
N ILE A 157 10.48 -18.48 2.40
CA ILE A 157 9.25 -17.95 1.80
C ILE A 157 9.10 -18.52 0.39
N SER A 158 7.90 -18.99 0.09
CA SER A 158 7.49 -19.50 -1.22
C SER A 158 6.61 -18.48 -1.94
N LEU A 159 6.95 -18.11 -3.18
CA LEU A 159 6.20 -17.10 -3.94
C LEU A 159 4.73 -17.47 -4.24
N PRO A 160 4.39 -18.73 -4.56
CA PRO A 160 3.00 -19.13 -4.74
C PRO A 160 2.14 -19.04 -3.47
N SER A 161 2.78 -19.01 -2.29
CA SER A 161 2.11 -18.98 -0.99
C SER A 161 2.84 -18.03 -0.05
N LEU A 162 2.72 -16.74 -0.33
CA LEU A 162 3.34 -15.69 0.49
C LEU A 162 2.82 -15.72 1.93
N PRO A 163 3.67 -15.37 2.92
CA PRO A 163 3.24 -15.22 4.30
C PRO A 163 2.32 -13.99 4.46
N THR A 164 1.94 -13.71 5.71
CA THR A 164 1.09 -12.54 6.00
C THR A 164 1.67 -11.24 5.45
N PHE A 165 0.80 -10.32 5.06
CA PHE A 165 1.17 -8.99 4.56
C PHE A 165 2.24 -8.29 5.42
N ARG A 166 2.11 -8.40 6.76
CA ARG A 166 3.06 -7.80 7.70
C ARG A 166 4.46 -8.36 7.53
N ILE A 167 4.61 -9.69 7.44
CA ILE A 167 5.92 -10.34 7.24
C ILE A 167 6.54 -9.89 5.93
N CYS A 168 5.77 -9.86 4.84
CA CYS A 168 6.26 -9.41 3.54
C CYS A 168 6.74 -7.96 3.59
N ARG A 169 5.91 -7.05 4.12
CA ARG A 169 6.23 -5.62 4.23
C ARG A 169 7.46 -5.39 5.10
N ASP A 170 7.52 -6.02 6.27
CA ASP A 170 8.59 -5.78 7.23
C ASP A 170 9.96 -6.22 6.66
N LEU A 171 10.02 -7.31 5.89
CA LEU A 171 11.23 -7.72 5.15
C LEU A 171 11.65 -6.69 4.07
N VAL A 172 10.69 -6.18 3.29
CA VAL A 172 10.98 -5.16 2.26
C VAL A 172 11.48 -3.88 2.92
N PHE A 173 10.86 -3.46 4.03
CA PHE A 173 11.18 -2.20 4.69
C PHE A 173 12.51 -2.25 5.43
N VAL A 174 12.84 -3.34 6.14
CA VAL A 174 14.17 -3.46 6.76
C VAL A 174 15.30 -3.48 5.70
N SER A 175 15.04 -4.15 4.56
CA SER A 175 15.93 -4.10 3.39
C SER A 175 16.09 -2.67 2.85
N LEU A 176 14.99 -1.93 2.70
CA LEU A 176 15.00 -0.53 2.28
C LEU A 176 15.84 0.35 3.23
N TYR A 177 15.62 0.24 4.54
CA TYR A 177 16.32 1.07 5.53
C TYR A 177 17.83 0.83 5.47
N ALA A 178 18.25 -0.44 5.43
CA ALA A 178 19.66 -0.80 5.27
C ALA A 178 20.27 -0.24 3.98
N ARG A 179 19.52 -0.28 2.86
CA ARG A 179 19.97 0.26 1.58
C ARG A 179 20.13 1.77 1.62
N ILE A 180 19.18 2.50 2.19
CA ILE A 180 19.25 3.96 2.31
C ILE A 180 20.46 4.38 3.14
N LEU A 181 20.67 3.75 4.30
CA LEU A 181 21.78 4.05 5.19
C LEU A 181 23.14 3.66 4.57
N HIS A 182 23.20 2.53 3.87
CA HIS A 182 24.39 2.15 3.11
C HIS A 182 24.70 3.14 1.97
N CYS A 183 23.69 3.56 1.21
CA CYS A 183 23.85 4.58 0.17
C CYS A 183 24.26 5.93 0.76
N LEU A 184 23.82 6.27 1.97
CA LEU A 184 24.26 7.47 2.69
C LEU A 184 25.77 7.46 2.93
N LEU A 185 26.33 6.33 3.36
CA LEU A 185 27.79 6.18 3.54
C LEU A 185 28.53 6.32 2.20
N ILE A 186 27.97 5.79 1.11
CA ILE A 186 28.57 5.92 -0.22
C ILE A 186 28.60 7.39 -0.68
N VAL A 187 27.48 8.11 -0.62
CA VAL A 187 27.42 9.49 -1.13
C VAL A 187 28.20 10.48 -0.26
N SER A 188 28.34 10.19 1.02
CA SER A 188 29.04 11.06 1.98
C SER A 188 30.52 10.73 2.15
N GLY A 189 30.97 9.57 1.64
CA GLY A 189 32.33 9.07 1.82
C GLY A 189 32.69 8.73 3.26
N GLN A 190 31.72 8.61 4.16
CA GLN A 190 31.96 8.29 5.58
C GLN A 190 32.07 6.78 5.78
N PRO A 191 32.92 6.32 6.72
CA PRO A 191 33.14 4.89 6.96
C PRO A 191 31.94 4.21 7.62
N ASP A 192 31.24 4.91 8.51
CA ASP A 192 30.10 4.42 9.28
C ASP A 192 29.15 5.56 9.67
N LEU A 193 27.99 5.20 10.24
CA LEU A 193 26.93 6.15 10.59
C LEU A 193 27.31 7.05 11.78
N ASP A 194 28.18 6.57 12.68
CA ASP A 194 28.63 7.33 13.84
C ASP A 194 29.54 8.46 13.38
N ALA A 195 30.54 8.16 12.54
CA ALA A 195 31.41 9.14 11.90
C ALA A 195 30.59 10.16 11.08
N TYR A 196 29.59 9.69 10.32
CA TYR A 196 28.68 10.59 9.61
C TYR A 196 27.95 11.54 10.55
N SER A 197 27.34 11.02 11.61
CA SER A 197 26.56 11.84 12.56
C SER A 197 27.40 12.82 13.36
N GLN A 198 28.70 12.53 13.53
CA GLN A 198 29.66 13.42 14.16
C GLN A 198 30.09 14.56 13.22
N ARG A 199 30.29 14.24 11.92
CA ARG A 199 30.77 15.17 10.89
C ARG A 199 29.66 16.07 10.35
N VAL A 200 28.50 15.52 10.02
CA VAL A 200 27.38 16.24 9.41
C VAL A 200 26.40 16.67 10.50
N ARG A 201 26.32 17.98 10.72
CA ARG A 201 25.51 18.58 11.80
C ARG A 201 24.38 19.46 11.29
N ASP A 202 24.46 19.90 10.04
CA ASP A 202 23.50 20.77 9.39
C ASP A 202 22.49 19.99 8.52
N TRP A 203 21.29 20.55 8.40
CA TRP A 203 20.19 19.93 7.66
C TRP A 203 20.40 19.96 6.14
N GLU A 204 21.00 21.03 5.63
CA GLU A 204 21.22 21.25 4.20
C GLU A 204 22.16 20.19 3.59
N THR A 205 23.25 19.85 4.28
CA THR A 205 24.15 18.77 3.87
C THR A 205 23.46 17.42 3.89
N LEU A 206 22.62 17.15 4.89
CA LEU A 206 21.82 15.92 4.95
C LEU A 206 20.82 15.84 3.78
N GLU A 207 20.15 16.95 3.45
CA GLU A 207 19.28 17.07 2.28
C GLU A 207 20.02 16.84 0.98
N LYS A 208 21.20 17.45 0.81
CA LYS A 208 22.06 17.25 -0.36
C LYS A 208 22.44 15.77 -0.53
N HIS A 209 22.84 15.10 0.54
CA HIS A 209 23.12 13.67 0.49
C HIS A 209 21.87 12.83 0.19
N ALA A 210 20.72 13.15 0.79
CA ALA A 210 19.47 12.44 0.51
C ALA A 210 19.05 12.59 -0.97
N THR A 211 19.17 13.79 -1.53
CA THR A 211 18.93 14.07 -2.95
C THR A 211 19.91 13.30 -3.84
N ALA A 212 21.19 13.22 -3.46
CA ALA A 212 22.18 12.42 -4.18
C ALA A 212 21.82 10.93 -4.18
N ILE A 213 21.32 10.38 -3.06
CA ILE A 213 20.86 8.99 -2.98
C ILE A 213 19.72 8.75 -3.98
N VAL A 214 18.72 9.62 -4.04
CA VAL A 214 17.59 9.46 -4.96
C VAL A 214 18.07 9.54 -6.42
N ASN A 215 18.84 10.57 -6.75
CA ASN A 215 19.33 10.82 -8.11
C ASN A 215 20.24 9.71 -8.63
N GLN A 216 21.06 9.11 -7.76
CA GLN A 216 21.99 8.06 -8.15
C GLN A 216 21.37 6.67 -8.03
N PHE A 217 20.68 6.37 -6.94
CA PHE A 217 20.32 5.01 -6.55
C PHE A 217 18.83 4.69 -6.61
N ALA A 218 17.97 5.64 -6.99
CA ALA A 218 16.55 5.40 -7.21
C ALA A 218 16.06 5.94 -8.58
N ASN A 219 16.98 6.25 -9.49
CA ASN A 219 16.66 6.84 -10.79
C ASN A 219 16.50 5.76 -11.88
N PRO A 220 15.29 5.56 -12.44
CA PRO A 220 15.07 4.57 -13.49
C PRO A 220 15.76 4.90 -14.81
N GLN A 221 15.97 6.18 -15.13
CA GLN A 221 16.68 6.58 -16.36
C GLN A 221 18.12 6.08 -16.34
N ARG A 222 18.77 6.08 -15.17
CA ARG A 222 20.11 5.51 -15.01
C ARG A 222 20.11 4.03 -15.37
N VAL A 223 19.09 3.27 -14.94
CA VAL A 223 18.96 1.85 -15.27
C VAL A 223 18.73 1.64 -16.77
N ALA A 224 17.92 2.48 -17.41
CA ALA A 224 17.73 2.43 -18.86
C ALA A 224 19.05 2.64 -19.62
N ASN A 225 19.84 3.65 -19.24
CA ASN A 225 21.15 3.93 -19.83
C ASN A 225 22.12 2.75 -19.61
N MET A 226 22.21 2.24 -18.37
CA MET A 226 23.05 1.08 -18.05
C MET A 226 22.68 -0.17 -18.87
N ARG A 227 21.39 -0.39 -19.12
CA ARG A 227 20.91 -1.51 -19.95
C ARG A 227 21.25 -1.35 -21.42
N GLN A 228 21.27 -0.12 -21.92
CA GLN A 228 21.71 0.19 -23.28
C GLN A 228 23.22 -0.07 -23.40
N GLU A 229 24.02 0.50 -22.51
CA GLU A 229 25.49 0.33 -22.47
C GLU A 229 25.89 -1.14 -22.27
N ARG A 230 25.08 -1.93 -21.55
CA ARG A 230 25.33 -3.36 -21.34
C ARG A 230 25.41 -4.16 -22.63
N LYS A 231 24.72 -3.72 -23.69
CA LYS A 231 24.75 -4.41 -24.99
C LYS A 231 26.17 -4.44 -25.57
N ASP A 232 26.96 -3.41 -25.30
CA ASP A 232 28.28 -3.21 -25.91
C ASP A 232 29.43 -3.45 -24.92
N SER A 233 29.28 -3.05 -23.66
CA SER A 233 30.40 -2.94 -22.70
C SER A 233 30.35 -3.94 -21.53
N GLY A 234 29.30 -4.76 -21.44
CA GLY A 234 29.05 -5.64 -20.29
C GLY A 234 28.69 -4.86 -19.02
N GLY A 235 27.40 -4.61 -18.81
CA GLY A 235 26.87 -3.84 -17.67
C GLY A 235 26.88 -4.57 -16.31
N ASP A 236 26.06 -4.08 -15.38
CA ASP A 236 26.01 -4.52 -13.99
C ASP A 236 24.57 -4.81 -13.54
N MET A 237 24.14 -6.07 -13.74
CA MET A 237 22.78 -6.50 -13.43
C MET A 237 22.42 -6.38 -11.95
N ILE A 238 23.39 -6.46 -11.04
CA ILE A 238 23.14 -6.37 -9.59
C ILE A 238 22.84 -4.91 -9.20
N LEU A 239 23.62 -3.96 -9.73
CA LEU A 239 23.40 -2.55 -9.50
C LEU A 239 22.08 -2.09 -10.15
N GLU A 240 21.81 -2.51 -11.40
CA GLU A 240 20.53 -2.24 -12.08
C GLU A 240 19.33 -2.66 -11.22
N ASN A 241 19.32 -3.92 -10.75
CA ASN A 241 18.23 -4.45 -9.93
C ASN A 241 18.10 -3.70 -8.60
N SER A 242 19.23 -3.34 -7.99
CA SER A 242 19.24 -2.64 -6.69
C SER A 242 18.73 -1.21 -6.79
N ILE A 243 18.95 -0.53 -7.92
CA ILE A 243 18.38 0.80 -8.17
C ILE A 243 16.86 0.71 -8.31
N LEU A 244 16.35 -0.25 -9.09
CA LEU A 244 14.90 -0.46 -9.23
C LEU A 244 14.27 -0.86 -7.89
N PHE A 245 14.92 -1.73 -7.11
CA PHE A 245 14.49 -2.09 -5.76
C PHE A 245 14.31 -0.85 -4.88
N LEU A 246 15.34 0.02 -4.82
CA LEU A 246 15.31 1.17 -3.93
C LEU A 246 14.18 2.12 -4.31
N ARG A 247 14.01 2.40 -5.61
CA ARG A 247 12.89 3.20 -6.13
C ARG A 247 11.54 2.60 -5.75
N ASP A 248 11.32 1.32 -6.06
CA ASP A 248 10.01 0.68 -5.85
C ASP A 248 9.67 0.65 -4.35
N ALA A 249 10.65 0.35 -3.50
CA ALA A 249 10.43 0.28 -2.06
C ALA A 249 10.17 1.66 -1.44
N LEU A 250 10.81 2.71 -1.96
CA LEU A 250 10.51 4.10 -1.58
C LEU A 250 9.05 4.46 -1.90
N VAL A 251 8.53 4.06 -3.06
CA VAL A 251 7.12 4.30 -3.44
C VAL A 251 6.17 3.56 -2.48
N SER A 252 6.45 2.29 -2.15
CA SER A 252 5.65 1.53 -1.18
C SER A 252 5.69 2.13 0.23
N CYS A 253 6.83 2.73 0.61
CA CYS A 253 6.97 3.38 1.90
C CYS A 253 6.23 4.72 1.96
N GLU A 254 6.33 5.52 0.90
CA GLU A 254 5.58 6.79 0.74
C GLU A 254 4.09 6.55 0.92
N PHE A 255 3.53 5.49 0.31
CA PHE A 255 2.13 5.12 0.53
C PHE A 255 1.79 4.89 2.00
N THR A 256 2.65 4.14 2.71
CA THR A 256 2.43 3.79 4.11
C THR A 256 2.49 5.04 5.00
N ASP A 257 3.40 5.96 4.72
CA ASP A 257 3.57 7.17 5.49
C ASP A 257 2.46 8.20 5.19
N ALA A 258 2.04 8.32 3.93
CA ALA A 258 0.87 9.09 3.51
C ALA A 258 -0.42 8.60 4.18
N VAL A 259 -0.64 7.28 4.24
CA VAL A 259 -1.78 6.68 4.97
C VAL A 259 -1.72 7.07 6.44
N LYS A 260 -0.58 6.90 7.12
CA LYS A 260 -0.46 7.18 8.56
C LYS A 260 -0.76 8.63 8.88
N CYS A 261 -0.25 9.58 8.10
CA CYS A 261 -0.42 11.00 8.34
C CYS A 261 -1.77 11.56 7.85
N GLY A 262 -2.60 10.73 7.20
CA GLY A 262 -3.91 11.15 6.69
C GLY A 262 -3.82 12.00 5.41
N ASP A 263 -2.75 11.88 4.63
CA ASP A 263 -2.56 12.62 3.38
C ASP A 263 -3.06 11.83 2.17
N SER A 264 -4.36 11.98 1.87
CA SER A 264 -5.00 11.30 0.74
C SER A 264 -4.50 11.82 -0.62
N GLY A 265 -4.00 13.06 -0.70
CA GLY A 265 -3.43 13.59 -1.94
C GLY A 265 -2.11 12.91 -2.32
N GLN A 266 -1.24 12.65 -1.34
CA GLN A 266 -0.03 11.85 -1.55
C GLN A 266 -0.37 10.41 -1.93
N VAL A 267 -1.39 9.81 -1.30
CA VAL A 267 -1.91 8.50 -1.71
C VAL A 267 -2.26 8.50 -3.21
N VAL A 268 -2.99 9.51 -3.70
CA VAL A 268 -3.32 9.62 -5.13
C VAL A 268 -2.08 9.68 -6.02
N LEU A 269 -1.00 10.36 -5.61
CA LEU A 269 0.25 10.39 -6.37
C LEU A 269 0.89 9.01 -6.46
N VAL A 270 0.93 8.26 -5.35
CA VAL A 270 1.46 6.88 -5.36
C VAL A 270 0.59 5.97 -6.24
N LEU A 271 -0.73 6.12 -6.19
CA LEU A 271 -1.64 5.35 -7.03
C LEU A 271 -1.41 5.54 -8.53
N LYS A 272 -0.97 6.73 -8.98
CA LYS A 272 -0.57 6.95 -10.39
C LYS A 272 0.61 6.08 -10.77
N VAL A 273 1.59 5.95 -9.88
CA VAL A 273 2.78 5.11 -10.09
C VAL A 273 2.40 3.63 -10.04
N TRP A 274 1.60 3.22 -9.04
CA TRP A 274 1.12 1.85 -8.89
C TRP A 274 0.22 1.38 -10.03
N ALA A 275 -0.60 2.25 -10.62
CA ALA A 275 -1.39 1.90 -11.80
C ALA A 275 -0.51 1.36 -12.93
N LEU A 276 0.65 1.98 -13.17
CA LEU A 276 1.65 1.52 -14.13
C LEU A 276 2.37 0.27 -13.62
N GLY A 277 2.88 0.29 -12.38
CA GLY A 277 3.60 -0.85 -11.80
C GLY A 277 2.80 -2.15 -11.80
N PHE A 278 1.51 -2.08 -11.45
CA PHE A 278 0.59 -3.22 -11.46
C PHE A 278 0.33 -3.75 -12.86
N ARG A 279 0.32 -2.89 -13.87
CA ARG A 279 0.22 -3.33 -15.25
C ARG A 279 1.48 -4.10 -15.65
N GLY A 280 2.67 -3.58 -15.31
CA GLY A 280 3.95 -4.18 -15.70
C GLY A 280 4.32 -5.46 -14.95
N ASN A 281 3.74 -5.73 -13.78
CA ASN A 281 3.98 -6.97 -13.02
C ASN A 281 2.83 -8.00 -13.09
N GLY A 282 1.85 -7.77 -13.96
CA GLY A 282 0.77 -8.73 -14.23
C GLY A 282 -0.50 -8.59 -13.36
N HIS A 283 -0.55 -7.63 -12.43
CA HIS A 283 -1.75 -7.30 -11.64
C HIS A 283 -2.74 -6.39 -12.40
N SER A 284 -3.11 -6.77 -13.62
CA SER A 284 -3.90 -5.96 -14.57
C SER A 284 -5.26 -5.51 -14.04
N LYS A 285 -5.94 -6.33 -13.20
CA LYS A 285 -7.23 -5.97 -12.59
C LYS A 285 -7.11 -4.78 -11.63
N TYR A 286 -6.04 -4.74 -10.83
CA TYR A 286 -5.78 -3.62 -9.94
C TYR A 286 -5.29 -2.39 -10.72
N ALA A 287 -4.48 -2.57 -11.75
CA ALA A 287 -4.09 -1.50 -12.67
C ALA A 287 -5.33 -0.81 -13.27
N HIS A 288 -6.26 -1.59 -13.82
CA HIS A 288 -7.52 -1.07 -14.38
C HIS A 288 -8.36 -0.34 -13.32
N LYS A 289 -8.48 -0.90 -12.11
CA LYS A 289 -9.23 -0.25 -11.01
C LYS A 289 -8.63 1.11 -10.64
N MET A 290 -7.30 1.21 -10.54
CA MET A 290 -6.61 2.46 -10.24
C MET A 290 -6.78 3.49 -11.36
N LEU A 291 -6.58 3.08 -12.62
CA LEU A 291 -6.78 3.98 -13.76
C LEU A 291 -8.21 4.53 -13.83
N HIS A 292 -9.21 3.67 -13.64
CA HIS A 292 -10.61 4.10 -13.61
C HIS A 292 -10.89 5.10 -12.48
N PHE A 293 -10.37 4.85 -11.27
CA PHE A 293 -10.52 5.78 -10.16
C PHE A 293 -9.82 7.12 -10.43
N LEU A 294 -8.59 7.08 -10.96
CA LEU A 294 -7.81 8.26 -11.32
C LEU A 294 -8.51 9.09 -12.41
N HIS A 295 -9.10 8.43 -13.40
CA HIS A 295 -9.94 9.08 -14.40
C HIS A 295 -11.15 9.77 -13.76
N ASN A 296 -11.86 9.06 -12.87
CA ASN A 296 -13.04 9.60 -12.20
C ASN A 296 -12.74 10.87 -11.40
N ILE A 297 -11.73 10.85 -10.53
CA ILE A 297 -11.37 12.02 -9.72
C ILE A 297 -10.82 13.19 -10.56
N SER A 298 -10.29 12.90 -11.77
CA SER A 298 -9.64 13.92 -12.60
C SER A 298 -10.58 14.52 -13.65
N LYS A 299 -11.61 13.77 -14.10
CA LYS A 299 -12.40 14.10 -15.28
C LYS A 299 -13.91 13.93 -15.13
N VAL A 300 -14.38 13.04 -14.25
CA VAL A 300 -15.81 12.65 -14.20
C VAL A 300 -16.50 13.25 -13.00
N TRP A 301 -15.94 13.09 -11.80
CA TRP A 301 -16.61 13.51 -10.57
C TRP A 301 -16.46 15.01 -10.32
N PRO A 302 -17.54 15.69 -9.90
CA PRO A 302 -17.46 17.08 -9.45
C PRO A 302 -16.47 17.22 -8.30
N LYS A 303 -15.76 18.36 -8.24
CA LYS A 303 -14.75 18.62 -7.21
C LYS A 303 -15.24 18.35 -5.78
N LYS A 304 -16.49 18.73 -5.48
CA LYS A 304 -17.10 18.48 -4.15
C LYS A 304 -17.16 16.99 -3.79
N ILE A 305 -17.48 16.11 -4.75
CA ILE A 305 -17.50 14.65 -4.53
C ILE A 305 -16.08 14.13 -4.33
N VAL A 306 -15.12 14.62 -5.12
CA VAL A 306 -13.71 14.26 -4.95
C VAL A 306 -13.20 14.65 -3.57
N ASP A 307 -13.50 15.87 -3.12
CA ASP A 307 -13.10 16.35 -1.80
C ASP A 307 -13.72 15.49 -0.68
N ILE A 308 -14.97 15.03 -0.81
CA ILE A 308 -15.59 14.11 0.16
C ILE A 308 -14.88 12.75 0.15
N ILE A 309 -14.61 12.17 -1.02
CA ILE A 309 -13.94 10.88 -1.15
C ILE A 309 -12.56 10.94 -0.50
N LEU A 310 -11.74 11.95 -0.84
CA LEU A 310 -10.39 12.10 -0.29
C LEU A 310 -10.40 12.38 1.22
N ASN A 311 -11.47 12.93 1.77
CA ASN A 311 -11.62 13.12 3.22
C ASN A 311 -12.10 11.88 3.98
N ASN A 312 -12.65 10.87 3.28
CA ASN A 312 -13.22 9.67 3.90
C ASN A 312 -12.48 8.38 3.51
N TRP A 313 -11.38 8.49 2.77
CA TRP A 313 -10.62 7.34 2.31
C TRP A 313 -9.79 6.67 3.42
N LEU A 314 -9.31 7.50 4.35
CA LEU A 314 -8.51 7.12 5.50
C LEU A 314 -9.29 7.48 6.77
N LEU A 315 -9.39 6.54 7.68
CA LEU A 315 -10.12 6.68 8.93
C LEU A 315 -9.14 6.75 10.10
N ASN A 316 -9.50 7.43 11.17
CA ASN A 316 -8.72 7.47 12.40
C ASN A 316 -9.58 7.08 13.61
N PRO A 317 -9.76 5.76 13.86
CA PRO A 317 -10.57 5.29 14.99
C PRO A 317 -10.01 5.69 16.36
N SER A 318 -8.73 6.06 16.43
CA SER A 318 -8.05 6.46 17.68
C SER A 318 -8.20 7.95 18.00
N GLY A 319 -8.32 8.81 16.98
CA GLY A 319 -8.25 10.27 17.11
C GLY A 319 -6.83 10.81 17.32
N CYS A 320 -5.80 9.96 17.28
CA CYS A 320 -4.42 10.38 17.51
C CYS A 320 -3.71 10.73 16.19
N PRO A 321 -2.78 11.70 16.17
CA PRO A 321 -1.95 11.99 15.01
C PRO A 321 -1.16 10.77 14.53
N ASN A 322 -0.90 10.68 13.22
CA ASN A 322 -0.12 9.61 12.59
C ASN A 322 -0.66 8.17 12.79
N LEU A 323 -1.96 8.03 13.09
CA LEU A 323 -2.64 6.74 13.32
C LEU A 323 -3.88 6.57 12.43
N PHE A 324 -3.89 7.22 11.26
CA PHE A 324 -4.86 6.95 10.22
C PHE A 324 -4.62 5.56 9.61
N VAL A 325 -5.71 4.92 9.17
CA VAL A 325 -5.76 3.59 8.56
C VAL A 325 -6.72 3.58 7.39
N GLU A 326 -6.52 2.65 6.47
CA GLU A 326 -7.39 2.49 5.30
C GLU A 326 -8.80 2.05 5.71
N VAL A 327 -9.84 2.57 5.05
CA VAL A 327 -11.25 2.20 5.33
C VAL A 327 -11.50 0.68 5.23
N ASP A 328 -10.93 0.01 4.24
CA ASP A 328 -11.09 -1.43 4.05
C ASP A 328 -10.29 -2.23 5.10
N LEU A 329 -9.19 -1.70 5.62
CA LEU A 329 -8.49 -2.31 6.77
C LEU A 329 -9.34 -2.24 8.04
N VAL A 330 -10.09 -1.15 8.25
CA VAL A 330 -11.03 -1.08 9.38
C VAL A 330 -12.10 -2.16 9.26
N GLN A 331 -12.62 -2.38 8.05
CA GLN A 331 -13.56 -3.49 7.80
C GLN A 331 -12.92 -4.86 8.07
N GLU A 332 -11.67 -5.09 7.66
CA GLU A 332 -10.96 -6.34 7.94
C GLU A 332 -10.73 -6.56 9.44
N HIS A 333 -10.46 -5.50 10.22
CA HIS A 333 -10.40 -5.61 11.67
C HIS A 333 -11.74 -6.06 12.25
N THR A 334 -12.86 -5.48 11.79
CA THR A 334 -14.21 -5.88 12.21
C THR A 334 -14.46 -7.36 11.88
N ASN A 335 -14.14 -7.78 10.64
CA ASN A 335 -14.25 -9.17 10.20
C ASN A 335 -13.43 -10.12 11.09
N PHE A 336 -12.21 -9.72 11.47
CA PHE A 336 -11.34 -10.50 12.34
C PHE A 336 -11.95 -10.70 13.73
N TRP A 337 -12.50 -9.65 14.35
CA TRP A 337 -13.18 -9.76 15.65
C TRP A 337 -14.36 -10.73 15.60
N ILE A 338 -15.19 -10.65 14.55
CA ILE A 338 -16.32 -11.56 14.34
C ILE A 338 -15.84 -13.01 14.24
N LYS A 339 -14.84 -13.26 13.40
CA LYS A 339 -14.42 -14.63 13.05
C LYS A 339 -13.58 -15.31 14.12
N VAL A 340 -12.81 -14.54 14.89
CA VAL A 340 -11.81 -15.08 15.82
C VAL A 340 -12.27 -15.04 17.26
N PHE A 341 -12.88 -13.93 17.69
CA PHE A 341 -13.24 -13.74 19.10
C PHE A 341 -14.71 -14.00 19.38
N TYR A 342 -15.59 -13.55 18.49
CA TYR A 342 -17.04 -13.61 18.71
C TYR A 342 -17.73 -14.73 17.92
N LYS A 343 -16.95 -15.62 17.29
CA LYS A 343 -17.49 -16.79 16.61
C LYS A 343 -18.09 -17.74 17.66
N ALA A 344 -19.37 -18.05 17.51
CA ALA A 344 -20.00 -19.09 18.33
C ALA A 344 -19.35 -20.46 18.05
N HIS A 345 -19.35 -21.32 19.08
CA HIS A 345 -18.73 -22.64 19.03
C HIS A 345 -19.81 -23.73 19.00
N GLY A 346 -19.51 -24.85 18.32
CA GLY A 346 -20.41 -26.00 18.26
C GLY A 346 -21.74 -25.71 17.55
N SER A 347 -22.83 -26.24 18.09
CA SER A 347 -24.18 -26.13 17.53
C SER A 347 -24.71 -24.69 17.44
N ASN A 348 -24.10 -23.76 18.19
CA ASN A 348 -24.50 -22.35 18.19
C ASN A 348 -23.85 -21.53 17.06
N THR A 349 -23.08 -22.17 16.17
CA THR A 349 -22.48 -21.52 14.99
C THR A 349 -23.56 -21.22 13.95
N THR A 350 -24.40 -20.22 14.23
CA THR A 350 -25.55 -19.86 13.40
C THR A 350 -25.39 -18.45 12.80
N TRP A 351 -26.16 -18.17 11.75
CA TRP A 351 -26.16 -16.85 11.12
C TRP A 351 -26.84 -15.81 12.02
N GLU A 352 -27.86 -16.23 12.75
CA GLU A 352 -28.61 -15.41 13.71
C GLU A 352 -27.68 -14.89 14.82
N TRP A 353 -26.74 -15.72 15.28
CA TRP A 353 -25.71 -15.28 16.23
C TRP A 353 -24.80 -14.20 15.62
N LEU A 354 -24.32 -14.41 14.39
CA LEU A 354 -23.45 -13.44 13.71
C LEU A 354 -24.18 -12.13 13.44
N GLU A 355 -25.44 -12.18 13.05
CA GLU A 355 -26.31 -11.03 12.83
C GLU A 355 -26.45 -10.21 14.12
N MET A 356 -26.71 -10.86 15.26
CA MET A 356 -26.84 -10.23 16.57
C MET A 356 -25.52 -9.63 17.10
N VAL A 357 -24.40 -10.36 16.98
CA VAL A 357 -23.14 -9.96 17.62
C VAL A 357 -22.37 -8.90 16.83
N SER A 358 -22.55 -8.84 15.50
CA SER A 358 -21.75 -7.96 14.63
C SER A 358 -21.92 -6.46 14.94
N PRO A 359 -23.14 -5.93 15.14
CA PRO A 359 -23.34 -4.53 15.53
C PRO A 359 -22.70 -4.18 16.88
N CYS A 360 -22.58 -5.18 17.77
CA CYS A 360 -22.13 -5.01 19.14
C CYS A 360 -20.60 -4.98 19.31
N ILE A 361 -19.81 -5.28 18.27
CA ILE A 361 -18.36 -5.52 18.38
C ILE A 361 -17.62 -4.37 19.08
N TYR A 362 -17.87 -3.11 18.70
CA TYR A 362 -17.16 -1.99 19.32
C TYR A 362 -17.56 -1.76 20.77
N ALA A 363 -18.85 -1.94 21.09
CA ALA A 363 -19.32 -1.87 22.48
C ALA A 363 -18.72 -2.99 23.33
N LEU A 364 -18.73 -4.23 22.84
CA LEU A 364 -18.14 -5.38 23.51
C LEU A 364 -16.63 -5.23 23.70
N ARG A 365 -15.91 -4.71 22.69
CA ARG A 365 -14.48 -4.44 22.78
C ARG A 365 -14.15 -3.32 23.77
N HIS A 366 -14.97 -2.27 23.79
CA HIS A 366 -14.85 -1.19 24.77
C HIS A 366 -15.05 -1.73 26.18
N LEU A 367 -16.12 -2.49 26.43
CA LEU A 367 -16.39 -3.15 27.70
C LEU A 367 -15.22 -4.04 28.16
N ALA A 368 -14.71 -4.91 27.27
CA ALA A 368 -13.57 -5.77 27.58
C ALA A 368 -12.30 -4.97 27.93
N THR A 369 -12.08 -3.85 27.24
CA THR A 369 -10.95 -2.94 27.53
C THR A 369 -11.13 -2.25 28.88
N SER A 370 -12.31 -1.68 29.15
CA SER A 370 -12.62 -1.04 30.43
C SER A 370 -12.51 -2.00 31.61
N MET A 371 -13.01 -3.23 31.47
CA MET A 371 -12.88 -4.26 32.50
C MET A 371 -11.41 -4.63 32.75
N ARG A 372 -10.61 -4.80 31.69
CA ARG A 372 -9.17 -5.07 31.84
C ARG A 372 -8.46 -3.94 32.59
N ASP A 373 -8.75 -2.68 32.22
CA ASP A 373 -8.12 -1.50 32.82
C ASP A 373 -8.52 -1.37 34.31
N LEU A 374 -9.78 -1.65 34.65
CA LEU A 374 -10.28 -1.67 36.04
C LEU A 374 -9.65 -2.78 36.89
N LEU A 375 -9.48 -3.98 36.31
CA LEU A 375 -8.93 -5.15 37.03
C LEU A 375 -7.40 -5.13 37.13
N GLY A 376 -6.73 -4.11 36.59
CA GLY A 376 -5.28 -3.93 36.70
C GLY A 376 -4.45 -5.00 35.97
N SER A 377 -5.07 -5.81 35.10
CA SER A 377 -4.38 -6.82 34.30
C SER A 377 -3.71 -6.16 33.09
N ASN A 378 -2.72 -5.31 33.36
CA ASN A 378 -1.81 -4.76 32.36
C ASN A 378 -0.79 -5.83 31.91
N LEU A 379 -1.28 -6.97 31.42
CA LEU A 379 -0.48 -7.86 30.58
C LEU A 379 -0.19 -7.09 29.30
N GLY A 380 1.06 -6.64 29.14
CA GLY A 380 1.50 -5.59 28.22
C GLY A 380 0.82 -5.59 26.84
N ALA A 381 -0.20 -4.75 26.67
CA ALA A 381 -0.92 -4.58 25.42
C ALA A 381 -0.22 -3.63 24.43
N ARG A 382 0.86 -2.97 24.87
CA ARG A 382 1.69 -2.10 24.02
C ARG A 382 2.86 -2.92 23.49
N HIS A 383 2.72 -3.44 22.27
CA HIS A 383 3.86 -3.97 21.53
C HIS A 383 4.89 -2.84 21.36
N CYS A 384 6.03 -2.97 22.03
CA CYS A 384 7.19 -2.14 21.74
C CYS A 384 7.56 -2.36 20.27
N PRO A 385 7.86 -1.30 19.48
CA PRO A 385 8.38 -1.47 18.14
C PRO A 385 9.59 -2.41 18.16
N PRO A 386 9.73 -3.33 17.19
CA PRO A 386 10.90 -4.20 17.14
C PRO A 386 12.17 -3.35 16.95
N ASP A 387 13.23 -3.69 17.68
CA ASP A 387 14.54 -3.11 17.43
C ASP A 387 15.16 -3.74 16.18
N LEU A 388 15.24 -2.95 15.11
CA LEU A 388 15.77 -3.37 13.80
C LEU A 388 17.27 -3.12 13.65
N THR A 389 17.95 -2.59 14.67
CA THR A 389 19.35 -2.14 14.58
C THR A 389 20.28 -3.24 14.10
N ARG A 390 20.12 -4.45 14.67
CA ARG A 390 20.92 -5.62 14.28
C ARG A 390 20.69 -6.01 12.82
N ASP A 391 19.43 -6.10 12.40
CA ASP A 391 19.05 -6.54 11.06
C ASP A 391 19.55 -5.56 9.99
N ILE A 392 19.39 -4.26 10.27
CA ILE A 392 19.91 -3.18 9.41
C ILE A 392 21.43 -3.29 9.27
N ASN A 393 22.16 -3.48 10.37
CA ASN A 393 23.62 -3.60 10.34
C ASN A 393 24.09 -4.84 9.56
N VAL A 394 23.43 -6.00 9.74
CA VAL A 394 23.74 -7.22 8.98
C VAL A 394 23.57 -6.99 7.48
N LEU A 395 22.47 -6.37 7.07
CA LEU A 395 22.22 -6.08 5.66
C LEU A 395 23.18 -5.01 5.11
N MET A 396 23.47 -3.93 5.85
CA MET A 396 24.44 -2.91 5.42
C MET A 396 25.83 -3.50 5.19
N LYS A 397 26.30 -4.38 6.10
CA LYS A 397 27.58 -5.08 5.95
C LYS A 397 27.59 -5.92 4.68
N SER A 398 26.54 -6.70 4.42
CA SER A 398 26.44 -7.52 3.22
C SER A 398 26.40 -6.69 1.93
N LEU A 399 25.65 -5.58 1.91
CA LEU A 399 25.60 -4.66 0.77
C LEU A 399 26.98 -4.09 0.42
N GLN A 400 27.78 -3.76 1.45
CA GLN A 400 29.15 -3.28 1.30
C GLN A 400 30.09 -4.38 0.82
N GLU A 401 30.09 -5.56 1.45
CA GLU A 401 30.94 -6.71 1.11
C GLU A 401 30.76 -7.12 -0.35
N HIS A 402 29.52 -7.14 -0.83
CA HIS A 402 29.20 -7.50 -2.20
C HIS A 402 29.17 -6.33 -3.19
N LYS A 403 29.53 -5.11 -2.74
CA LYS A 403 29.60 -3.90 -3.59
C LYS A 403 28.28 -3.69 -4.37
N VAL A 404 27.13 -3.85 -3.71
CA VAL A 404 25.82 -3.87 -4.37
C VAL A 404 25.49 -2.54 -5.04
N TYR A 405 25.85 -1.42 -4.40
CA TYR A 405 25.63 -0.05 -4.91
C TYR A 405 26.86 0.60 -5.54
N LYS A 406 27.90 -0.19 -5.84
CA LYS A 406 29.07 0.28 -6.59
C LYS A 406 29.07 -0.38 -7.96
N LEU A 407 29.38 0.39 -9.01
CA LEU A 407 29.46 -0.13 -10.36
C LEU A 407 30.62 -1.13 -10.45
N VAL A 408 30.31 -2.34 -10.88
CA VAL A 408 31.29 -3.38 -11.19
C VAL A 408 30.97 -3.91 -12.59
N GLN A 409 31.82 -3.54 -13.54
CA GLN A 409 31.62 -3.88 -14.95
C GLN A 409 31.57 -5.41 -15.14
N GLY A 410 30.64 -5.87 -15.98
CA GLY A 410 30.51 -7.27 -16.35
C GLY A 410 29.74 -8.17 -15.37
N ARG A 411 29.19 -7.64 -14.26
CA ARG A 411 28.36 -8.45 -13.34
C ARG A 411 27.07 -8.87 -14.02
N LYS A 412 26.93 -10.18 -14.23
CA LYS A 412 25.74 -10.81 -14.80
C LYS A 412 25.13 -11.80 -13.82
N LEU A 413 23.81 -11.91 -13.85
CA LEU A 413 23.08 -12.99 -13.21
C LEU A 413 23.23 -14.26 -14.05
N ASN A 414 22.92 -15.43 -13.47
CA ASN A 414 22.91 -16.69 -14.22
C ASN A 414 21.92 -16.61 -15.41
N ASN A 415 22.16 -17.38 -16.47
CA ASN A 415 21.35 -17.36 -17.71
C ASN A 415 19.85 -17.63 -17.48
N ASP A 416 19.52 -18.35 -16.42
CA ASP A 416 18.15 -18.68 -16.04
C ASP A 416 17.48 -17.59 -15.18
N ASN A 417 18.21 -16.54 -14.77
CA ASN A 417 17.74 -15.44 -13.92
C ASN A 417 17.87 -14.09 -14.64
N PRO A 418 16.84 -13.65 -15.39
CA PRO A 418 16.90 -12.36 -16.07
C PRO A 418 16.99 -11.20 -15.08
N PRO A 419 17.51 -10.03 -15.51
CA PRO A 419 17.47 -8.81 -14.70
C PRO A 419 16.02 -8.42 -14.40
N VAL A 420 15.83 -7.77 -13.25
CA VAL A 420 14.51 -7.35 -12.76
C VAL A 420 13.82 -6.46 -13.79
N THR A 421 12.55 -6.71 -14.07
CA THR A 421 11.80 -5.86 -15.00
C THR A 421 11.55 -4.49 -14.36
N ASP A 422 11.73 -3.41 -15.11
CA ASP A 422 11.23 -2.11 -14.68
C ASP A 422 9.71 -2.09 -14.88
N VAL A 423 8.97 -2.46 -13.85
CA VAL A 423 7.52 -2.69 -13.91
C VAL A 423 6.74 -1.41 -14.23
N ILE A 424 7.24 -0.24 -13.82
CA ILE A 424 6.59 1.05 -14.14
C ILE A 424 6.75 1.34 -15.63
N ALA A 425 7.98 1.22 -16.16
CA ALA A 425 8.24 1.46 -17.58
C ALA A 425 7.58 0.39 -18.48
N ALA A 426 7.55 -0.87 -18.04
CA ALA A 426 6.85 -1.94 -18.74
C ALA A 426 5.34 -1.71 -18.75
N GLY A 427 4.76 -1.28 -17.63
CA GLY A 427 3.36 -0.93 -17.54
C GLY A 427 2.97 0.25 -18.42
N LEU A 428 3.79 1.30 -18.47
CA LEU A 428 3.59 2.44 -19.36
C LEU A 428 3.63 2.04 -20.83
N ARG A 429 4.63 1.26 -21.26
CA ARG A 429 4.68 0.74 -22.63
C ARG A 429 3.47 -0.11 -22.97
N SER A 430 3.09 -1.03 -22.07
CA SER A 430 1.88 -1.85 -22.24
C SER A 430 0.59 -1.03 -22.37
N LEU A 431 0.54 0.16 -21.76
CA LEU A 431 -0.60 1.05 -21.83
C LEU A 431 -0.64 1.87 -23.14
N LEU A 432 0.52 2.29 -23.64
CA LEU A 432 0.66 3.10 -24.85
C LEU A 432 0.63 2.27 -26.14
N GLU A 433 1.25 1.09 -26.12
CA GLU A 433 1.43 0.22 -27.30
C GLU A 433 0.39 -0.89 -27.39
N GLY A 434 -0.42 -1.08 -26.34
CA GLY A 434 -1.42 -2.13 -26.29
C GLY A 434 -2.84 -1.58 -26.23
N ASP A 435 -3.81 -2.46 -26.48
CA ASP A 435 -5.22 -2.11 -26.66
C ASP A 435 -5.94 -1.70 -25.36
N ALA A 436 -5.23 -1.55 -24.24
CA ALA A 436 -5.85 -1.34 -22.94
C ALA A 436 -6.59 0.00 -22.84
N LEU A 437 -6.01 1.06 -23.40
CA LEU A 437 -6.63 2.37 -23.47
C LEU A 437 -7.76 2.39 -24.50
N ASP A 438 -7.57 1.76 -25.65
CA ASP A 438 -8.57 1.68 -26.71
C ASP A 438 -9.83 0.96 -26.22
N ASN A 439 -9.66 -0.22 -25.61
CA ASN A 439 -10.76 -0.96 -24.97
C ASN A 439 -11.44 -0.14 -23.87
N TYR A 440 -10.69 0.64 -23.09
CA TYR A 440 -11.29 1.49 -22.06
C TYR A 440 -12.14 2.60 -22.67
N ASN A 441 -11.60 3.29 -23.68
CA ASN A 441 -12.26 4.39 -24.37
C ASN A 441 -13.50 3.91 -25.12
N GLU A 442 -13.43 2.78 -25.81
CA GLU A 442 -14.56 2.18 -26.51
C GLU A 442 -15.69 1.81 -25.53
N ASN A 443 -15.36 1.15 -24.42
CA ASN A 443 -16.35 0.84 -23.38
C ASN A 443 -16.98 2.11 -22.79
N PHE A 444 -16.20 3.16 -22.59
CA PHE A 444 -16.69 4.43 -22.07
C PHE A 444 -17.63 5.13 -23.07
N GLN A 445 -17.27 5.19 -24.35
CA GLN A 445 -18.12 5.75 -25.41
C GLN A 445 -19.44 4.96 -25.54
N ASN A 446 -19.37 3.63 -25.50
CA ASN A 446 -20.55 2.77 -25.53
C ASN A 446 -21.49 3.01 -24.34
N LEU A 447 -20.94 3.33 -23.15
CA LEU A 447 -21.75 3.69 -21.99
C LEU A 447 -22.37 5.08 -22.12
N GLN A 448 -21.70 6.04 -22.77
CA GLN A 448 -22.26 7.38 -23.01
C GLN A 448 -23.39 7.40 -24.05
N GLN A 449 -23.41 6.44 -24.98
CA GLN A 449 -24.44 6.34 -26.01
C GLN A 449 -25.74 5.67 -25.53
N ARG A 450 -25.71 5.00 -24.38
CA ARG A 450 -26.87 4.35 -23.75
C ARG A 450 -27.59 5.31 -22.83
#